data_AF-A0A800FHK2-F1
#
_entry.id   AF-A0A800FHK2-F1
#
_cell.length_a   1.000
_cell.length_b   1.000
_cell.length_c   1.000
_cell.angle_alpha   90.00
_cell.angle_beta   90.00
_cell.angle_gamma   90.00
#
_symmetry.space_group_name_H-M   'P 1'
#
loop_
_entity.id
_entity.type
_entity.pdbx_description
1 polymer ?
#
loop_
_entity_poly.entity_id
_entity_poly.type
_entity_poly.pdbx_seq_one_letter_code
_entity_poly.pdbx_strand_id
1 'polypeptide(L)'
;MNLTKSITSSYNYAQNVSTTRSGSGTEQRNMSRDYFAYGEKLENGLPFPGWSIRWSGLEKLPILKKYLRSLSLEHGFSGKETRSWQFENFDGPNMPLFDLGNFITDFEEFERSSRINTNFSPLVGLTANLQKGISMNFRHNLSKSLDRVPTGMTVHRDKSYTSSANYSHRGGITIPLPFMEDYKIQNTVNFQFNFDMNESETLGSKNGGLEFGQTAFNSGWKAGIRITYTFSAKVSGSMIYGYHENKSMTTGKKIDRDFGFDVNIAISG
;
A
#
# COMPACT_ATOMS: atom_id res chain seq x y z
N MET A 1 28.53 -16.58 7.04
CA MET A 1 27.06 -16.51 6.87
C MET A 1 26.77 -15.83 5.54
N ASN A 2 26.22 -16.55 4.55
CA ASN A 2 25.93 -15.96 3.23
C ASN A 2 24.53 -15.32 3.22
N LEU A 3 24.43 -14.10 3.76
CA LEU A 3 23.17 -13.32 3.78
C LEU A 3 22.75 -12.83 2.39
N THR A 4 23.70 -12.75 1.45
CA THR A 4 23.48 -12.33 0.06
C THR A 4 22.65 -13.34 -0.74
N LYS A 5 22.66 -14.64 -0.37
CA LYS A 5 21.82 -15.68 -1.00
C LYS A 5 20.34 -15.59 -0.61
N SER A 6 19.96 -14.67 0.27
CA SER A 6 18.59 -14.49 0.75
C SER A 6 17.95 -13.19 0.28
N ILE A 7 18.59 -12.52 -0.69
CA ILE A 7 18.06 -11.33 -1.37
C ILE A 7 17.46 -11.75 -2.70
N THR A 8 16.19 -11.40 -2.92
CA THR A 8 15.52 -11.50 -4.23
C THR A 8 15.27 -10.08 -4.72
N SER A 9 15.67 -9.78 -5.94
CA SER A 9 15.36 -8.52 -6.61
C SER A 9 14.66 -8.77 -7.94
N SER A 10 13.72 -7.89 -8.30
CA SER A 10 13.02 -7.90 -9.58
C SER A 10 13.02 -6.51 -10.17
N TYR A 11 13.19 -6.41 -11.49
CA TYR A 11 13.12 -5.15 -12.22
C TYR A 11 12.12 -5.29 -13.36
N ASN A 12 11.34 -4.24 -13.60
CA ASN A 12 10.36 -4.22 -14.69
C ASN A 12 10.40 -2.87 -15.39
N TYR A 13 10.37 -2.90 -16.72
CA TYR A 13 10.24 -1.72 -17.55
C TYR A 13 9.23 -2.00 -18.66
N ALA A 14 8.24 -1.13 -18.80
CA ALA A 14 7.24 -1.16 -19.85
C ALA A 14 7.09 0.24 -20.46
N GLN A 15 6.94 0.28 -21.78
CA GLN A 15 6.64 1.49 -22.54
C GLN A 15 5.62 1.17 -23.63
N ASN A 16 4.57 1.96 -23.68
CA ASN A 16 3.42 1.77 -24.55
C ASN A 16 3.07 3.10 -25.21
N VAL A 17 2.74 3.04 -26.49
CA VAL A 17 2.19 4.15 -27.27
C VAL A 17 0.92 3.67 -27.94
N SER A 18 -0.08 4.54 -28.04
CA SER A 18 -1.35 4.23 -28.68
C SER A 18 -1.88 5.43 -29.42
N THR A 19 -2.62 5.18 -30.50
CA THR A 19 -3.29 6.20 -31.30
C THR A 19 -4.72 5.77 -31.54
N THR A 20 -5.65 6.65 -31.24
CA THR A 20 -7.09 6.44 -31.41
C THR A 20 -7.63 7.51 -32.35
N ARG A 21 -8.32 7.09 -33.40
CA ARG A 21 -8.96 7.98 -34.38
C ARG A 21 -10.47 7.89 -34.24
N SER A 22 -11.12 9.03 -34.04
CA SER A 22 -12.57 9.14 -33.91
C SER A 22 -13.20 9.59 -35.23
N GLY A 23 -14.41 9.11 -35.52
CA GLY A 23 -15.20 9.54 -36.69
C GLY A 23 -15.59 11.03 -36.67
N SER A 24 -15.39 11.72 -35.54
CA SER A 24 -15.56 13.17 -35.39
C SER A 24 -14.38 14.00 -35.92
N GLY A 25 -13.37 13.39 -36.56
CA GLY A 25 -12.20 14.09 -37.07
C GLY A 25 -11.13 14.41 -36.01
N THR A 26 -11.21 13.78 -34.84
CA THR A 26 -10.23 13.96 -33.75
C THR A 26 -9.30 12.75 -33.66
N GLU A 27 -8.02 13.03 -33.40
CA GLU A 27 -6.99 12.02 -33.17
C GLU A 27 -6.42 12.19 -31.76
N GLN A 28 -6.49 11.13 -30.95
CA GLN A 28 -5.90 11.10 -29.61
C GLN A 28 -4.68 10.19 -29.61
N ARG A 29 -3.62 10.64 -28.93
CA ARG A 29 -2.41 9.84 -28.74
C ARG A 29 -2.10 9.74 -27.28
N ASN A 30 -1.80 8.53 -26.83
CA ASN A 30 -1.45 8.29 -25.45
C ASN A 30 -0.12 7.56 -25.39
N MET A 31 0.74 8.00 -24.48
CA MET A 31 1.91 7.24 -24.07
C MET A 31 1.80 6.82 -22.61
N SER A 32 2.45 5.72 -22.30
CA SER A 32 2.69 5.32 -20.93
C SER A 32 4.03 4.63 -20.80
N ARG A 33 4.86 5.04 -19.85
CA ARG A 33 6.13 4.39 -19.56
C ARG A 33 6.44 4.34 -18.08
N ASP A 34 7.25 3.36 -17.68
CA ASP A 34 7.81 3.36 -16.34
C ASP A 34 8.80 4.52 -16.18
N TYR A 35 8.69 5.21 -15.05
CA TYR A 35 9.29 6.52 -14.84
C TYR A 35 9.67 6.71 -13.37
N PHE A 36 10.89 7.17 -13.13
CA PHE A 36 11.33 7.59 -11.80
C PHE A 36 11.29 9.11 -11.73
N ALA A 37 10.36 9.64 -10.92
CA ALA A 37 10.23 11.06 -10.68
C ALA A 37 10.62 11.46 -9.25
N TYR A 38 11.23 12.63 -9.13
CA TYR A 38 11.71 13.22 -7.90
C TYR A 38 11.42 14.73 -7.88
N GLY A 39 11.64 15.36 -6.73
CA GLY A 39 11.26 16.76 -6.49
C GLY A 39 9.99 16.90 -5.66
N GLU A 40 9.71 18.11 -5.21
CA GLU A 40 8.66 18.38 -4.23
C GLU A 40 7.26 18.20 -4.83
N LYS A 41 7.13 18.31 -6.14
CA LYS A 41 5.91 18.12 -6.92
C LYS A 41 6.04 17.03 -7.97
N LEU A 42 7.17 16.30 -8.02
CA LEU A 42 7.52 15.36 -9.11
C LEU A 42 7.83 16.09 -10.43
N GLU A 43 8.42 17.28 -10.34
CA GLU A 43 8.79 18.12 -11.47
C GLU A 43 9.91 17.56 -12.35
N ASN A 44 10.77 16.70 -11.79
CA ASN A 44 11.92 16.13 -12.49
C ASN A 44 11.81 14.59 -12.51
N GLY A 45 12.38 13.96 -13.53
CA GLY A 45 12.47 12.51 -13.58
C GLY A 45 13.12 11.97 -14.84
N LEU A 46 13.18 10.65 -14.93
CA LEU A 46 13.68 9.93 -16.10
C LEU A 46 12.98 8.57 -16.26
N PRO A 47 12.91 8.01 -17.48
CA PRO A 47 12.45 6.64 -17.68
C PRO A 47 13.36 5.67 -16.93
N PHE A 48 12.79 4.91 -16.00
CA PHE A 48 13.55 4.01 -15.16
C PHE A 48 12.68 2.82 -14.75
N PRO A 49 13.24 1.60 -14.71
CA PRO A 49 12.47 0.43 -14.29
C PRO A 49 11.98 0.56 -12.85
N GLY A 50 10.78 0.05 -12.59
CA GLY A 50 10.37 -0.28 -11.24
C GLY A 50 11.27 -1.37 -10.65
N TRP A 51 11.43 -1.39 -9.33
CA TRP A 51 12.19 -2.43 -8.65
C TRP A 51 11.44 -2.95 -7.43
N SER A 52 11.66 -4.23 -7.11
CA SER A 52 11.30 -4.78 -5.81
C SER A 52 12.48 -5.55 -5.25
N ILE A 53 12.73 -5.40 -3.96
CA ILE A 53 13.82 -6.02 -3.23
C ILE A 53 13.23 -6.65 -1.98
N ARG A 54 13.49 -7.94 -1.80
CA ARG A 54 13.12 -8.69 -0.62
C ARG A 54 14.35 -9.34 -0.04
N TRP A 55 14.67 -8.99 1.19
CA TRP A 55 15.77 -9.56 1.94
C TRP A 55 15.23 -10.43 3.07
N SER A 56 15.29 -11.74 2.88
CA SER A 56 14.91 -12.74 3.86
C SER A 56 16.12 -13.25 4.64
N GLY A 57 15.91 -14.02 5.71
CA GLY A 57 17.01 -14.69 6.41
C GLY A 57 17.79 -13.80 7.40
N LEU A 58 17.29 -12.59 7.68
CA LEU A 58 17.93 -11.62 8.57
C LEU A 58 17.98 -12.10 10.03
N GLU A 59 17.16 -13.09 10.41
CA GLU A 59 17.18 -13.72 11.73
C GLU A 59 18.51 -14.41 12.06
N LYS A 60 19.31 -14.73 11.03
CA LYS A 60 20.60 -15.41 11.22
C LYS A 60 21.65 -14.51 11.85
N LEU A 61 21.44 -13.19 11.93
CA LEU A 61 22.37 -12.28 12.60
C LEU A 61 22.55 -12.69 14.08
N PRO A 62 23.79 -12.72 14.62
CA PRO A 62 24.09 -13.29 15.95
C PRO A 62 23.25 -12.72 17.09
N ILE A 63 22.90 -11.43 17.00
CA ILE A 63 22.11 -10.71 18.00
C ILE A 63 20.62 -11.07 17.92
N LEU A 64 20.11 -11.33 16.71
CA LEU A 64 18.67 -11.51 16.45
C LEU A 64 18.21 -12.97 16.57
N LYS A 65 19.11 -13.93 16.39
CA LYS A 65 18.81 -15.38 16.37
C LYS A 65 18.17 -15.90 17.66
N LYS A 66 18.42 -15.25 18.81
CA LYS A 66 17.87 -15.65 20.11
C LYS A 66 16.37 -15.33 20.24
N TYR A 67 15.88 -14.34 19.50
CA TYR A 67 14.52 -13.82 19.65
C TYR A 67 13.65 -14.08 18.42
N LEU A 68 14.24 -14.07 17.23
CA LEU A 68 13.55 -14.22 15.95
C LEU A 68 13.71 -15.64 15.39
N ARG A 69 12.61 -16.21 14.91
CA ARG A 69 12.55 -17.41 14.08
C ARG A 69 12.72 -17.07 12.60
N SER A 70 12.19 -15.95 12.15
CA SER A 70 12.42 -15.44 10.79
C SER A 70 12.28 -13.93 10.76
N LEU A 71 13.05 -13.27 9.89
CA LEU A 71 12.94 -11.84 9.62
C LEU A 71 13.11 -11.60 8.12
N SER A 72 12.17 -10.87 7.53
CA SER A 72 12.27 -10.40 6.15
C SER A 72 11.99 -8.91 6.04
N LEU A 73 12.82 -8.24 5.25
CA LEU A 73 12.68 -6.84 4.85
C LEU A 73 12.23 -6.79 3.39
N GLU A 74 11.31 -5.88 3.08
CA GLU A 74 10.76 -5.67 1.74
C GLU A 74 10.84 -4.18 1.41
N HIS A 75 11.19 -3.88 0.16
CA HIS A 75 11.18 -2.55 -0.41
C HIS A 75 10.76 -2.65 -1.87
N GLY A 76 9.86 -1.79 -2.32
CA GLY A 76 9.36 -1.81 -3.69
C GLY A 76 9.08 -0.40 -4.18
N PHE A 77 9.51 -0.11 -5.39
CA PHE A 77 9.24 1.12 -6.12
C PHE A 77 8.58 0.81 -7.46
N SER A 78 7.55 1.57 -7.78
CA SER A 78 6.96 1.63 -9.11
C SER A 78 6.59 3.07 -9.41
N GLY A 79 6.94 3.55 -10.60
CA GLY A 79 6.55 4.87 -11.04
C GLY A 79 6.21 4.83 -12.51
N LYS A 80 5.27 5.66 -12.92
CA LYS A 80 4.69 5.66 -14.25
C LYS A 80 4.42 7.08 -14.69
N GLU A 81 4.76 7.36 -15.94
CA GLU A 81 4.38 8.56 -16.64
C GLU A 81 3.33 8.18 -17.68
N THR A 82 2.21 8.88 -17.69
CA THR A 82 1.13 8.74 -18.68
C THR A 82 0.81 10.12 -19.23
N ARG A 83 0.80 10.26 -20.55
CA ARG A 83 0.48 11.53 -21.22
C ARG A 83 -0.49 11.30 -22.35
N SER A 84 -1.33 12.31 -22.61
CA SER A 84 -2.34 12.29 -23.66
C SER A 84 -2.29 13.59 -24.46
N TRP A 85 -2.30 13.45 -25.78
CA TRP A 85 -2.39 14.55 -26.74
C TRP A 85 -3.64 14.41 -27.59
N GLN A 86 -4.18 15.54 -28.04
CA GLN A 86 -5.31 15.57 -28.95
C GLN A 86 -5.04 16.52 -30.12
N PHE A 87 -5.18 15.98 -31.32
CA PHE A 87 -5.03 16.68 -32.59
C PHE A 87 -6.37 16.69 -33.33
N GLU A 88 -6.60 17.75 -34.10
CA GLU A 88 -7.77 17.88 -34.98
C GLU A 88 -7.40 17.54 -36.42
N ASN A 89 -8.40 17.14 -37.21
CA ASN A 89 -8.29 16.85 -38.65
C ASN A 89 -7.27 15.76 -39.03
N PHE A 90 -6.85 14.93 -38.08
CA PHE A 90 -5.81 13.91 -38.27
C PHE A 90 -4.44 14.47 -38.69
N ASP A 91 -4.17 15.75 -38.44
CA ASP A 91 -2.88 16.40 -38.75
C ASP A 91 -1.80 16.18 -37.67
N GLY A 92 -2.02 15.22 -36.76
CA GLY A 92 -1.04 14.87 -35.73
C GLY A 92 0.24 14.26 -36.34
N PRO A 93 1.42 14.38 -35.68
CA PRO A 93 2.74 13.90 -36.18
C PRO A 93 2.81 12.37 -36.31
N ASN A 94 3.92 11.66 -36.11
CA ASN A 94 3.85 10.25 -35.68
C ASN A 94 4.46 10.16 -34.29
N MET A 95 3.83 9.43 -33.35
CA MET A 95 4.39 9.27 -32.02
C MET A 95 5.49 8.20 -32.05
N PRO A 96 6.76 8.55 -31.82
CA PRO A 96 7.85 7.58 -31.85
C PRO A 96 7.82 6.70 -30.61
N LEU A 97 8.16 5.41 -30.75
CA LEU A 97 8.27 4.52 -29.59
C LEU A 97 9.53 4.79 -28.77
N PHE A 98 10.66 5.16 -29.39
CA PHE A 98 11.96 5.25 -28.70
C PHE A 98 12.38 6.69 -28.36
N ASP A 99 11.90 7.67 -29.11
CA ASP A 99 12.27 9.08 -28.95
C ASP A 99 11.09 9.94 -28.45
N LEU A 100 10.44 9.45 -27.39
CA LEU A 100 9.31 10.15 -26.78
C LEU A 100 9.70 11.50 -26.17
N GLY A 101 10.99 11.70 -25.83
CA GLY A 101 11.47 12.95 -25.22
C GLY A 101 11.24 14.16 -26.11
N ASN A 102 11.69 14.08 -27.37
CA ASN A 102 11.51 15.15 -28.35
C ASN A 102 10.03 15.36 -28.70
N PHE A 103 9.25 14.28 -28.85
CA PHE A 103 7.81 14.39 -29.10
C PHE A 103 7.08 15.12 -27.98
N ILE A 104 7.45 14.88 -26.71
CA ILE A 104 6.86 15.54 -25.55
C ILE A 104 7.11 17.06 -25.61
N THR A 105 8.33 17.48 -25.93
CA THR A 105 8.69 18.91 -25.95
C THR A 105 8.11 19.63 -27.15
N ASP A 106 8.11 19.00 -28.32
CA ASP A 106 7.69 19.64 -29.57
C ASP A 106 6.18 19.84 -29.64
N PHE A 107 5.40 18.98 -28.97
CA PHE A 107 3.94 18.98 -29.01
C PHE A 107 3.30 19.24 -27.63
N GLU A 108 3.99 19.92 -26.73
CA GLU A 108 3.48 20.26 -25.39
C GLU A 108 2.15 21.04 -25.47
N GLU A 109 1.97 21.91 -26.47
CA GLU A 109 0.75 22.70 -26.65
C GLU A 109 -0.51 21.85 -26.95
N PHE A 110 -0.33 20.65 -27.50
CA PHE A 110 -1.42 19.72 -27.79
C PHE A 110 -1.66 18.73 -26.64
N GLU A 111 -0.86 18.79 -25.57
CA GLU A 111 -0.99 17.94 -24.40
C GLU A 111 -2.26 18.29 -23.61
N ARG A 112 -3.16 17.32 -23.45
CA ARG A 112 -4.42 17.46 -22.72
C ARG A 112 -4.33 16.96 -21.29
N SER A 113 -3.49 15.98 -21.05
CA SER A 113 -3.23 15.49 -19.69
C SER A 113 -1.83 14.90 -19.56
N SER A 114 -1.23 15.18 -18.42
CA SER A 114 0.04 14.61 -17.96
C SER A 114 -0.19 14.05 -16.58
N ARG A 115 0.16 12.80 -16.35
CA ARG A 115 0.16 12.23 -15.00
C ARG A 115 1.46 11.49 -14.76
N ILE A 116 2.11 11.86 -13.66
CA ILE A 116 3.29 11.18 -13.15
C ILE A 116 2.92 10.62 -11.80
N ASN A 117 3.16 9.33 -11.56
CA ASN A 117 3.02 8.73 -10.24
C ASN A 117 4.31 8.04 -9.79
N THR A 118 4.52 8.05 -8.49
CA THR A 118 5.66 7.47 -7.78
C THR A 118 5.09 6.75 -6.57
N ASN A 119 5.23 5.43 -6.53
CA ASN A 119 4.69 4.58 -5.48
C ASN A 119 5.81 3.75 -4.85
N PHE A 120 6.00 3.91 -3.55
CA PHE A 120 6.77 2.99 -2.72
C PHE A 120 5.81 2.04 -2.01
N SER A 121 5.82 0.78 -2.42
CA SER A 121 4.86 -0.25 -1.97
C SER A 121 5.56 -1.58 -1.72
N PRO A 122 6.19 -1.75 -0.54
CA PRO A 122 6.36 -0.74 0.51
C PRO A 122 7.65 0.06 0.37
N LEU A 123 7.70 1.26 0.96
CA LEU A 123 8.97 1.94 1.22
C LEU A 123 9.80 1.10 2.20
N VAL A 124 9.17 0.63 3.27
CA VAL A 124 9.75 -0.33 4.20
C VAL A 124 8.67 -1.30 4.63
N GLY A 125 8.85 -2.57 4.30
CA GLY A 125 8.08 -3.69 4.80
C GLY A 125 8.94 -4.55 5.70
N LEU A 126 8.43 -4.91 6.87
CA LEU A 126 9.10 -5.81 7.80
C LEU A 126 8.11 -6.90 8.20
N THR A 127 8.52 -8.15 8.05
CA THR A 127 7.78 -9.30 8.59
C THR A 127 8.71 -10.09 9.50
N ALA A 128 8.30 -10.25 10.75
CA ALA A 128 9.07 -10.95 11.77
C ALA A 128 8.21 -12.02 12.43
N ASN A 129 8.78 -13.21 12.60
CA ASN A 129 8.19 -14.27 13.42
C ASN A 129 9.14 -14.53 14.58
N LEU A 130 8.64 -14.49 15.81
CA LEU A 130 9.38 -14.74 17.03
C LEU A 130 9.22 -16.21 17.45
N GLN A 131 10.13 -16.70 18.28
CA GLN A 131 10.15 -18.11 18.71
C GLN A 131 8.91 -18.54 19.53
N LYS A 132 8.18 -17.59 20.14
CA LYS A 132 7.01 -17.85 20.99
C LYS A 132 5.66 -17.69 20.27
N GLY A 133 5.59 -18.01 18.97
CA GLY A 133 4.33 -17.95 18.23
C GLY A 133 3.77 -16.54 18.00
N ILE A 134 4.62 -15.52 18.14
CA ILE A 134 4.27 -14.12 17.83
C ILE A 134 4.71 -13.82 16.40
N SER A 135 3.81 -13.29 15.60
CA SER A 135 4.05 -12.85 14.23
C SER A 135 3.77 -11.34 14.15
N MET A 136 4.71 -10.58 13.61
CA MET A 136 4.62 -9.13 13.47
C MET A 136 4.78 -8.77 12.00
N ASN A 137 3.95 -7.84 11.51
CA ASN A 137 4.09 -7.26 10.20
C ASN A 137 4.00 -5.74 10.32
N PHE A 138 4.93 -5.04 9.69
CA PHE A 138 4.93 -3.60 9.56
C PHE A 138 5.10 -3.26 8.09
N ARG A 139 4.33 -2.30 7.61
CA ARG A 139 4.40 -1.83 6.24
C ARG A 139 4.17 -0.33 6.18
N HIS A 140 5.11 0.35 5.56
CA HIS A 140 5.02 1.77 5.25
C HIS A 140 4.97 1.95 3.74
N ASN A 141 3.87 2.51 3.23
CA ASN A 141 3.73 2.85 1.82
C ASN A 141 3.68 4.36 1.64
N LEU A 142 4.22 4.82 0.53
CA LEU A 142 4.14 6.20 0.07
C LEU A 142 3.65 6.21 -1.37
N SER A 143 2.68 7.03 -1.68
CA SER A 143 2.22 7.30 -3.03
C SER A 143 2.23 8.79 -3.26
N LYS A 144 2.69 9.20 -4.43
CA LYS A 144 2.67 10.59 -4.86
C LYS A 144 2.32 10.63 -6.32
N SER A 145 1.41 11.51 -6.70
CA SER A 145 1.13 11.77 -8.11
C SER A 145 1.02 13.25 -8.40
N LEU A 146 1.44 13.61 -9.60
CA LEU A 146 1.24 14.91 -10.18
C LEU A 146 0.35 14.75 -11.40
N ASP A 147 -0.82 15.36 -11.35
CA ASP A 147 -1.74 15.48 -12.46
C ASP A 147 -1.64 16.92 -13.01
N ARG A 148 -1.36 17.04 -14.31
CA ARG A 148 -1.34 18.30 -15.05
C ARG A 148 -2.38 18.23 -16.15
N VAL A 149 -3.20 19.26 -16.20
CA VAL A 149 -4.15 19.54 -17.29
C VAL A 149 -3.95 21.00 -17.72
N PRO A 150 -4.40 21.41 -18.91
CA PRO A 150 -4.24 22.79 -19.37
C PRO A 150 -4.74 23.85 -18.38
N THR A 151 -5.76 23.51 -17.58
CA THR A 151 -6.41 24.43 -16.62
C THR A 151 -5.72 24.50 -15.26
N GLY A 152 -4.76 23.62 -14.96
CA GLY A 152 -4.11 23.58 -13.65
C GLY A 152 -3.34 22.32 -13.34
N MET A 153 -2.75 22.29 -12.14
CA MET A 153 -1.96 21.18 -11.64
C MET A 153 -2.51 20.71 -10.29
N THR A 154 -2.54 19.41 -10.08
CA THR A 154 -2.96 18.78 -8.82
C THR A 154 -1.89 17.79 -8.37
N VAL A 155 -1.44 17.92 -7.11
CA VAL A 155 -0.53 16.97 -6.48
C VAL A 155 -1.28 16.18 -5.44
N HIS A 156 -1.25 14.86 -5.55
CA HIS A 156 -1.72 13.94 -4.52
C HIS A 156 -0.53 13.36 -3.76
N ARG A 157 -0.65 13.30 -2.43
CA ARG A 157 0.35 12.74 -1.53
C ARG A 157 -0.37 11.82 -0.54
N ASP A 158 -0.08 10.53 -0.63
CA ASP A 158 -0.66 9.52 0.25
C ASP A 158 0.44 8.81 1.04
N LYS A 159 0.19 8.61 2.33
CA LYS A 159 1.06 7.87 3.23
C LYS A 159 0.23 6.88 4.02
N SER A 160 0.64 5.62 4.05
CA SER A 160 0.00 4.60 4.86
C SER A 160 1.01 3.87 5.74
N TYR A 161 0.67 3.69 7.00
CA TYR A 161 1.42 2.91 7.97
C TYR A 161 0.50 1.82 8.49
N THR A 162 0.84 0.56 8.25
CA THR A 162 0.08 -0.58 8.78
C THR A 162 1.00 -1.44 9.63
N SER A 163 0.57 -1.75 10.84
CA SER A 163 1.28 -2.61 11.77
C SER A 163 0.31 -3.64 12.32
N SER A 164 0.72 -4.90 12.37
CA SER A 164 -0.06 -5.96 12.98
C SER A 164 0.82 -6.86 13.82
N ALA A 165 0.25 -7.33 14.92
CA ALA A 165 0.87 -8.31 15.81
C ALA A 165 -0.14 -9.41 16.12
N ASN A 166 0.24 -10.64 15.84
CA ASN A 166 -0.57 -11.82 16.08
C ASN A 166 0.16 -12.74 17.03
N TYR A 167 -0.53 -13.23 18.05
CA TYR A 167 -0.01 -14.23 18.98
C TYR A 167 -1.00 -15.36 19.10
N SER A 168 -0.51 -16.59 18.95
CA SER A 168 -1.31 -17.79 19.13
C SER A 168 -0.66 -18.68 20.17
N HIS A 169 -1.45 -19.09 21.17
CA HIS A 169 -1.02 -20.04 22.18
C HIS A 169 -2.02 -21.18 22.29
N ARG A 170 -1.51 -22.41 22.28
CA ARG A 170 -2.27 -23.64 22.50
C ARG A 170 -1.85 -24.22 23.84
N GLY A 171 -2.75 -24.20 24.82
CA GLY A 171 -2.50 -24.68 26.18
C GLY A 171 -3.81 -25.22 26.74
N GLY A 172 -3.85 -26.52 27.01
CA GLY A 172 -5.07 -27.17 27.43
C GLY A 172 -5.47 -26.84 28.87
N ILE A 173 -6.76 -26.72 29.13
CA ILE A 173 -7.31 -26.74 30.51
C ILE A 173 -7.88 -28.14 30.71
N THR A 174 -7.42 -28.83 31.75
CA THR A 174 -8.05 -30.06 32.21
C THR A 174 -9.16 -29.68 33.18
N ILE A 175 -10.41 -30.00 32.85
CA ILE A 175 -11.52 -29.85 33.78
C ILE A 175 -11.64 -31.15 34.59
N PRO A 176 -11.36 -31.13 35.90
CA PRO A 176 -11.66 -32.27 36.75
C PRO A 176 -13.18 -32.35 36.95
N LEU A 177 -13.77 -33.47 36.56
CA LEU A 177 -15.20 -33.75 36.74
C LEU A 177 -15.39 -34.72 37.92
N PRO A 178 -16.26 -34.44 38.90
CA PRO A 178 -16.54 -35.39 39.97
C PRO A 178 -17.10 -36.69 39.39
N PHE A 179 -16.53 -37.83 39.80
CA PHE A 179 -16.94 -39.19 39.37
C PHE A 179 -16.67 -39.54 37.89
N MET A 180 -15.87 -38.76 37.14
CA MET A 180 -15.49 -39.06 35.75
C MET A 180 -13.98 -38.83 35.51
N GLU A 181 -13.45 -39.30 34.37
CA GLU A 181 -12.09 -38.97 33.96
C GLU A 181 -11.95 -37.47 33.61
N ASP A 182 -10.78 -36.92 33.96
CA ASP A 182 -10.35 -35.55 33.67
C ASP A 182 -10.51 -35.18 32.18
N TYR A 183 -11.36 -34.19 31.88
CA TYR A 183 -11.61 -33.77 30.50
C TYR A 183 -10.56 -32.78 30.03
N LYS A 184 -9.64 -33.23 29.17
CA LYS A 184 -8.57 -32.40 28.60
C LYS A 184 -9.07 -31.55 27.43
N ILE A 185 -9.33 -30.27 27.68
CA ILE A 185 -9.74 -29.33 26.65
C ILE A 185 -8.51 -28.71 26.02
N GLN A 186 -8.32 -28.88 24.72
CA GLN A 186 -7.29 -28.15 23.97
C GLN A 186 -7.78 -26.72 23.67
N ASN A 187 -7.59 -25.80 24.61
CA ASN A 187 -7.92 -24.40 24.39
C ASN A 187 -6.84 -23.71 23.54
N THR A 188 -7.27 -22.88 22.61
CA THR A 188 -6.37 -22.03 21.82
C THR A 188 -6.80 -20.58 21.99
N VAL A 189 -5.85 -19.73 22.36
CA VAL A 189 -6.04 -18.29 22.46
C VAL A 189 -5.30 -17.62 21.32
N ASN A 190 -6.02 -16.83 20.53
CA ASN A 190 -5.45 -16.00 19.48
C ASN A 190 -5.67 -14.54 19.85
N PHE A 191 -4.57 -13.81 20.00
CA PHE A 191 -4.57 -12.37 20.16
C PHE A 191 -4.13 -11.73 18.85
N GLN A 192 -4.89 -10.76 18.37
CA GLN A 192 -4.58 -9.99 17.17
C GLN A 192 -4.66 -8.50 17.51
N PHE A 193 -3.61 -7.77 17.16
CA PHE A 193 -3.58 -6.32 17.19
C PHE A 193 -3.33 -5.83 15.78
N ASN A 194 -4.10 -4.85 15.33
CA ASN A 194 -3.93 -4.17 14.06
C ASN A 194 -3.93 -2.67 14.30
N PHE A 195 -3.02 -1.97 13.66
CA PHE A 195 -2.92 -0.53 13.66
C PHE A 195 -2.73 -0.07 12.23
N ASP A 196 -3.57 0.84 11.77
CA ASP A 196 -3.46 1.43 10.43
C ASP A 196 -3.60 2.93 10.54
N MET A 197 -2.68 3.69 9.95
CA MET A 197 -2.73 5.13 9.85
C MET A 197 -2.60 5.52 8.38
N ASN A 198 -3.51 6.37 7.92
CA ASN A 198 -3.53 6.85 6.55
C ASN A 198 -3.63 8.37 6.55
N GLU A 199 -2.79 9.01 5.73
CA GLU A 199 -2.80 10.44 5.48
C GLU A 199 -2.85 10.63 3.96
N SER A 200 -3.80 11.43 3.51
CA SER A 200 -3.94 11.82 2.10
C SER A 200 -4.06 13.33 2.03
N GLU A 201 -3.22 13.95 1.23
CA GLU A 201 -3.19 15.39 0.97
C GLU A 201 -3.33 15.63 -0.54
N THR A 202 -4.17 16.59 -0.89
CA THR A 202 -4.30 17.09 -2.27
C THR A 202 -4.00 18.58 -2.30
N LEU A 203 -3.05 18.96 -3.15
CA LEU A 203 -2.67 20.33 -3.41
C LEU A 203 -3.09 20.69 -4.83
N GLY A 204 -3.85 21.78 -4.99
CA GLY A 204 -4.27 22.28 -6.30
C GLY A 204 -3.62 23.61 -6.62
N SER A 205 -3.32 23.84 -7.89
CA SER A 205 -2.82 25.12 -8.41
C SER A 205 -3.58 25.53 -9.67
N LYS A 206 -3.88 26.82 -9.76
CA LYS A 206 -4.39 27.49 -10.98
C LYS A 206 -3.23 28.21 -11.68
N ASN A 207 -3.37 28.47 -12.99
CA ASN A 207 -2.38 29.22 -13.78
C ASN A 207 -0.97 28.62 -13.78
N GLY A 208 -0.84 27.32 -14.09
CA GLY A 208 0.46 26.72 -14.40
C GLY A 208 1.40 26.45 -13.22
N GLY A 209 0.92 26.44 -11.97
CA GLY A 209 1.71 25.96 -10.83
C GLY A 209 2.40 27.03 -9.96
N LEU A 210 2.04 28.31 -10.12
CA LEU A 210 2.65 29.43 -9.40
C LEU A 210 2.39 29.39 -7.88
N GLU A 211 1.15 29.06 -7.48
CA GLU A 211 0.78 28.88 -6.07
C GLU A 211 -0.02 27.59 -5.88
N PHE A 212 0.37 26.77 -4.91
CA PHE A 212 -0.35 25.55 -4.55
C PHE A 212 -1.09 25.76 -3.24
N GLY A 213 -2.40 25.62 -3.27
CA GLY A 213 -3.25 25.59 -2.09
C GLY A 213 -3.67 24.16 -1.76
N GLN A 214 -3.76 23.84 -0.47
CA GLN A 214 -4.35 22.58 -0.04
C GLN A 214 -5.86 22.58 -0.35
N THR A 215 -6.30 21.65 -1.19
CA THR A 215 -7.71 21.52 -1.61
C THR A 215 -8.44 20.41 -0.84
N ALA A 216 -7.71 19.37 -0.43
CA ALA A 216 -8.24 18.32 0.43
C ALA A 216 -7.15 17.78 1.36
N PHE A 217 -7.55 17.46 2.58
CA PHE A 217 -6.71 16.77 3.55
C PHE A 217 -7.58 15.80 4.34
N ASN A 218 -7.09 14.57 4.49
CA ASN A 218 -7.70 13.56 5.34
C ASN A 218 -6.60 12.79 6.06
N SER A 219 -6.73 12.65 7.37
CA SER A 219 -5.79 11.91 8.22
C SER A 219 -6.57 11.12 9.24
N GLY A 220 -6.35 9.82 9.26
CA GLY A 220 -7.04 8.95 10.19
C GLY A 220 -6.18 7.79 10.61
N TRP A 221 -6.43 7.32 11.82
CA TRP A 221 -5.80 6.12 12.36
C TRP A 221 -6.84 5.23 13.00
N LYS A 222 -6.62 3.92 12.90
CA LYS A 222 -7.43 2.89 13.52
C LYS A 222 -6.53 1.93 14.29
N ALA A 223 -6.97 1.55 15.47
CA ALA A 223 -6.38 0.47 16.25
C ALA A 223 -7.48 -0.53 16.60
N GLY A 224 -7.21 -1.80 16.34
CA GLY A 224 -8.13 -2.90 16.62
C GLY A 224 -7.44 -3.99 17.41
N ILE A 225 -8.11 -4.48 18.46
CA ILE A 225 -7.72 -5.66 19.21
C ILE A 225 -8.81 -6.71 19.01
N ARG A 226 -8.40 -7.95 18.72
CA ARG A 226 -9.27 -9.12 18.70
C ARG A 226 -8.65 -10.21 19.55
N ILE A 227 -9.45 -10.76 20.46
CA ILE A 227 -9.09 -11.90 21.28
C ILE A 227 -10.07 -13.01 20.96
N THR A 228 -9.61 -14.09 20.34
CA THR A 228 -10.42 -15.26 20.02
C THR A 228 -10.00 -16.42 20.93
N TYR A 229 -10.98 -17.01 21.60
CA TYR A 229 -10.84 -18.17 22.44
C TYR A 229 -11.62 -19.34 21.85
N THR A 230 -10.93 -20.44 21.55
CA THR A 230 -11.58 -21.68 21.09
C THR A 230 -11.80 -22.60 22.28
N PHE A 231 -13.07 -22.76 22.69
CA PHE A 231 -13.49 -23.60 23.82
C PHE A 231 -13.53 -25.09 23.44
N SER A 232 -13.89 -25.41 22.20
CA SER A 232 -13.88 -26.77 21.67
C SER A 232 -13.78 -26.75 20.14
N ALA A 233 -13.66 -27.92 19.51
CA ALA A 233 -13.72 -28.04 18.05
C ALA A 233 -15.01 -27.46 17.44
N LYS A 234 -16.07 -27.29 18.25
CA LYS A 234 -17.39 -26.82 17.82
C LYS A 234 -17.76 -25.44 18.34
N VAL A 235 -17.01 -24.87 19.30
CA VAL A 235 -17.39 -23.61 19.95
C VAL A 235 -16.17 -22.71 20.11
N SER A 236 -16.26 -21.49 19.58
CA SER A 236 -15.29 -20.42 19.82
C SER A 236 -16.00 -19.10 20.06
N GLY A 237 -15.43 -18.25 20.91
CA GLY A 237 -15.88 -16.87 21.08
C GLY A 237 -14.75 -15.90 20.76
N SER A 238 -15.09 -14.71 20.26
CA SER A 238 -14.13 -13.61 20.16
C SER A 238 -14.66 -12.35 20.81
N MET A 239 -13.74 -11.57 21.36
CA MET A 239 -13.96 -10.20 21.78
C MET A 239 -13.20 -9.27 20.84
N ILE A 240 -13.86 -8.19 20.42
CA ILE A 240 -13.32 -7.21 19.47
C ILE A 240 -13.45 -5.83 20.10
N TYR A 241 -12.37 -5.06 20.04
CA TYR A 241 -12.37 -3.65 20.37
C TYR A 241 -11.71 -2.87 19.24
N GLY A 242 -12.36 -1.83 18.76
CA GLY A 242 -11.86 -0.94 17.72
C GLY A 242 -11.90 0.51 18.18
N TYR A 243 -10.83 1.26 17.91
CA TYR A 243 -10.79 2.71 18.05
C TYR A 243 -10.38 3.31 16.72
N HIS A 244 -11.22 4.16 16.15
CA HIS A 244 -10.96 4.81 14.88
C HIS A 244 -11.09 6.32 15.05
N GLU A 245 -10.12 7.07 14.56
CA GLU A 245 -10.17 8.52 14.51
C GLU A 245 -9.88 8.96 13.08
N ASN A 246 -10.69 9.90 12.57
CA ASN A 246 -10.47 10.50 11.28
C ASN A 246 -10.66 12.01 11.35
N LYS A 247 -9.79 12.76 10.69
CA LYS A 247 -9.86 14.20 10.54
C LYS A 247 -9.80 14.54 9.06
N SER A 248 -10.88 15.14 8.56
CA SER A 248 -10.96 15.66 7.21
C SER A 248 -11.11 17.17 7.22
N MET A 249 -10.60 17.83 6.18
CA MET A 249 -10.80 19.26 5.94
C MET A 249 -12.29 19.62 5.78
N THR A 250 -13.10 18.74 5.20
CA THR A 250 -14.53 19.01 4.91
C THR A 250 -15.46 18.61 6.04
N THR A 251 -15.22 17.46 6.68
CA THR A 251 -16.13 16.90 7.70
C THR A 251 -15.64 17.09 9.14
N GLY A 252 -14.46 17.69 9.33
CA GLY A 252 -13.86 17.84 10.65
C GLY A 252 -13.38 16.51 11.25
N LYS A 253 -13.33 16.44 12.58
CA LYS A 253 -12.84 15.27 13.33
C LYS A 253 -13.99 14.37 13.76
N LYS A 254 -13.90 13.09 13.42
CA LYS A 254 -14.80 12.01 13.84
C LYS A 254 -14.01 10.98 14.67
N ILE A 255 -14.60 10.51 15.75
CA ILE A 255 -14.07 9.42 16.57
C ILE A 255 -15.14 8.35 16.67
N ASP A 256 -14.79 7.13 16.29
CA ASP A 256 -15.62 5.94 16.43
C ASP A 256 -14.96 4.97 17.43
N ARG A 257 -15.76 4.35 18.29
CA ARG A 257 -15.32 3.36 19.26
C ARG A 257 -16.26 2.18 19.20
N ASP A 258 -15.73 1.03 18.82
CA ASP A 258 -16.51 -0.17 18.59
C ASP A 258 -16.12 -1.24 19.61
N PHE A 259 -17.12 -1.88 20.20
CA PHE A 259 -16.94 -3.06 21.03
C PHE A 259 -17.92 -4.13 20.57
N GLY A 260 -17.45 -5.36 20.43
CA GLY A 260 -18.27 -6.48 20.01
C GLY A 260 -17.78 -7.80 20.59
N PHE A 261 -18.70 -8.75 20.67
CA PHE A 261 -18.39 -10.14 20.92
C PHE A 261 -19.06 -10.99 19.84
N ASP A 262 -18.36 -12.03 19.39
CA ASP A 262 -18.89 -13.02 18.47
C ASP A 262 -18.78 -14.40 19.10
N VAL A 263 -19.77 -15.27 18.84
CA VAL A 263 -19.75 -16.67 19.24
C VAL A 263 -20.03 -17.50 18.00
N ASN A 264 -19.11 -18.40 17.67
CA ASN A 264 -19.24 -19.34 16.58
C ASN A 264 -19.52 -20.73 17.16
N ILE A 265 -20.62 -21.35 16.71
CA ILE A 265 -21.01 -22.72 17.08
C ILE A 265 -21.15 -23.52 15.78
N ALA A 266 -20.29 -24.51 15.59
CA ALA A 266 -20.37 -25.45 14.49
C ALA A 266 -21.19 -26.69 14.90
N ILE A 267 -22.30 -26.93 14.21
CA ILE A 267 -23.11 -28.13 14.39
C ILE A 267 -22.70 -29.13 13.30
N SER A 268 -22.03 -30.21 13.70
CA SER A 268 -21.82 -31.38 12.85
C SER A 268 -22.91 -32.41 13.16
N GLY A 269 -23.67 -32.80 12.13
CA GLY A 269 -24.57 -33.96 12.18
C GLY A 269 -23.80 -35.27 12.12
#